data_AF-A0A7X5JB79-F1
#
_entry.id   AF-A0A7X5JB79-F1
#
_cell.length_a   1.000
_cell.length_b   1.000
_cell.length_c   1.000
_cell.angle_alpha   90.00
_cell.angle_beta   90.00
_cell.angle_gamma   90.00
#
_symmetry.space_group_name_H-M   'P 1'
#
loop_
_entity.id
_entity.type
_entity.pdbx_description
1 polymer ?
#
loop_
_entity_poly.entity_id
_entity_poly.type
_entity_poly.pdbx_seq_one_letter_code
_entity_poly.pdbx_strand_id
1 'polypeptide(L)'
;ILHTYDNLWQALKNAGYEEGKTLFAFPYEWRQDNILTAHQLKQKIDEVKQISQRNKVDIVAHSMGGLVARDYAESNYYGSDIDQLVFLGVPHKGSPEAYLRWEAAEGFEDTRAMLARLFFAQEAHARGYNSLFDYIQNYVKSVEQLLPDYAYLQNSGETGFRIYDKINYPDNYPYNTFLENLNLTDKISQLLNTVNIKNFIGETGDNTINAIKVDSGQEYWPMWQHGYAIESIRLTGDGTVPEISSSIFEPVKIDNAKHDALPTKAQKQIIQYLTGNLPDSEITDFHIPNVLLVVRMFSPADFVVISPDGKRLGKDFLSGQAVNEIPGAFYSGFDSDTEFAVITDPLDGEYKIELRGTGSGEYKVSASLIDDVREISNEFSGSIVPSAQREFTLDYSAQAENPLSQLAPVDTVPPVILIASPAENSQFLHSQTLNISYTATDDFSGLATTTITIDGQIVATTTVDLFDYSLGMHNLTIIAIDQAGNQTLKQVNFEIIANIDSTISDINEIYERGWLTSKIYKELLKDAFKLLKIQAKYFTKEQRLTERLIKKTGADSKLTDKQKQKLIEQYHKKLAELKQKQVKVINKSLDLIIRMLDRAKDKNQINRQGYDIILSDVNYLRKNL
;
A
#
# COMPACT_ATOMS: atom_id res chain seq x y z
N ILE A 1 18.76 15.15 10.03
CA ILE A 1 18.02 13.98 10.54
C ILE A 1 18.58 13.56 11.90
N LEU A 2 19.82 13.07 11.99
CA LEU A 2 20.32 12.47 13.24
C LEU A 2 21.15 13.41 14.15
N HIS A 3 21.36 14.66 13.75
CA HIS A 3 22.07 15.68 14.53
C HIS A 3 23.47 15.27 15.06
N THR A 4 24.10 14.27 14.44
CA THR A 4 25.37 13.63 14.86
C THR A 4 26.52 14.63 15.04
N TYR A 5 26.54 15.71 14.25
CA TYR A 5 27.65 16.67 14.20
C TYR A 5 27.33 18.02 14.86
N ASP A 6 26.07 18.27 15.23
CA ASP A 6 25.58 19.61 15.56
C ASP A 6 26.22 20.16 16.83
N ASN A 7 26.42 19.30 17.85
CA ASN A 7 27.14 19.68 19.08
C ASN A 7 28.58 20.10 18.79
N LEU A 8 29.33 19.31 18.01
CA LEU A 8 30.71 19.62 17.63
C LEU A 8 30.77 20.91 16.79
N TRP A 9 29.87 21.06 15.83
CA TRP A 9 29.76 22.23 14.98
C TRP A 9 29.54 23.50 15.79
N GLN A 10 28.59 23.45 16.74
CA GLN A 10 28.31 24.58 17.62
C GLN A 10 29.45 24.85 18.60
N ALA A 11 30.14 23.81 19.09
CA ALA A 11 31.32 23.97 19.94
C ALA A 11 32.48 24.65 19.18
N LEU A 12 32.71 24.31 17.91
CA LEU A 12 33.68 25.00 17.04
C LEU A 12 33.30 26.47 16.84
N LYS A 13 32.02 26.79 16.63
CA LYS A 13 31.56 28.19 16.56
C LYS A 13 31.84 28.95 17.86
N ASN A 14 31.58 28.33 19.01
CA ASN A 14 31.88 28.93 20.32
C ASN A 14 33.39 29.10 20.55
N ALA A 15 34.22 28.28 19.90
CA ALA A 15 35.68 28.42 19.88
C ALA A 15 36.20 29.50 18.92
N GLY A 16 35.30 30.25 18.25
CA GLY A 16 35.65 31.38 17.40
C GLY A 16 35.69 31.07 15.89
N TYR A 17 35.26 29.88 15.48
CA TYR A 17 35.10 29.57 14.06
C TYR A 17 33.82 30.19 13.48
N GLU A 18 33.90 30.64 12.21
CA GLU A 18 32.79 31.29 11.50
C GLU A 18 32.39 30.46 10.27
N GLU A 19 31.12 30.11 10.21
CA GLU A 19 30.54 29.35 9.09
C GLU A 19 30.71 30.09 7.76
N GLY A 20 31.15 29.37 6.73
CA GLY A 20 31.40 29.92 5.40
C GLY A 20 32.64 30.81 5.30
N LYS A 21 33.44 30.94 6.37
CA LYS A 21 34.70 31.71 6.38
C LYS A 21 35.89 30.89 6.88
N THR A 22 35.75 30.27 8.04
CA THR A 22 36.78 29.43 8.68
C THR A 22 36.27 28.06 9.06
N LEU A 23 34.96 27.83 9.01
CA LEU A 23 34.31 26.55 9.24
C LEU A 23 33.42 26.17 8.05
N PHE A 24 33.64 24.96 7.54
CA PHE A 24 33.01 24.48 6.32
C PHE A 24 32.60 23.03 6.49
N ALA A 25 31.40 22.71 6.00
CA ALA A 25 30.93 21.33 5.92
C ALA A 25 31.26 20.76 4.55
N PHE A 26 31.49 19.44 4.50
CA PHE A 26 31.63 18.67 3.28
C PHE A 26 30.66 17.48 3.33
N PRO A 27 29.34 17.71 3.13
CA PRO A 27 28.42 16.62 2.88
C PRO A 27 28.72 16.01 1.51
N TYR A 28 28.60 14.69 1.39
CA TYR A 28 28.89 13.96 0.15
C TYR A 28 27.92 12.79 -0.06
N GLU A 29 27.88 12.28 -1.29
CA GLU A 29 27.12 11.09 -1.66
C GLU A 29 27.81 9.84 -1.10
N TRP A 30 27.46 9.49 0.13
CA TRP A 30 28.15 8.46 0.91
C TRP A 30 27.93 7.03 0.41
N ARG A 31 27.06 6.79 -0.58
CA ARG A 31 26.94 5.49 -1.26
C ARG A 31 28.00 5.28 -2.33
N GLN A 32 28.58 6.37 -2.85
CA GLN A 32 29.51 6.32 -3.98
C GLN A 32 30.89 5.77 -3.58
N ASP A 33 31.75 5.58 -4.57
CA ASP A 33 33.16 5.26 -4.40
C ASP A 33 33.90 6.34 -3.58
N ASN A 34 34.60 5.93 -2.51
CA ASN A 34 35.38 6.83 -1.67
C ASN A 34 36.52 7.53 -2.43
N ILE A 35 37.07 6.93 -3.49
CA ILE A 35 38.09 7.56 -4.35
C ILE A 35 37.50 8.76 -5.10
N LEU A 36 36.29 8.60 -5.64
CA LEU A 36 35.58 9.72 -6.29
C LEU A 36 35.28 10.82 -5.26
N THR A 37 34.89 10.43 -4.05
CA THR A 37 34.63 11.36 -2.95
C THR A 37 35.91 12.12 -2.55
N ALA A 38 37.08 11.48 -2.56
CA ALA A 38 38.35 12.12 -2.25
C ALA A 38 38.73 13.20 -3.29
N HIS A 39 38.42 12.98 -4.57
CA HIS A 39 38.54 14.02 -5.59
C HIS A 39 37.60 15.21 -5.34
N GLN A 40 36.36 14.94 -4.90
CA GLN A 40 35.42 15.99 -4.50
C GLN A 40 35.91 16.75 -3.25
N LEU A 41 36.50 16.04 -2.29
CA LEU A 41 37.13 16.64 -1.11
C LEU A 41 38.26 17.59 -1.53
N LYS A 42 39.12 17.20 -2.49
CA LYS A 42 40.14 18.10 -3.04
C LYS A 42 39.53 19.39 -3.58
N GLN A 43 38.46 19.30 -4.38
CA GLN A 43 37.78 20.48 -4.92
C GLN A 43 37.24 21.37 -3.80
N LYS A 44 36.69 20.76 -2.74
CA LYS A 44 36.23 21.50 -1.57
C LYS A 44 37.38 22.20 -0.84
N ILE A 45 38.52 21.54 -0.69
CA ILE A 45 39.72 22.13 -0.08
C ILE A 45 40.23 23.32 -0.91
N ASP A 46 40.26 23.19 -2.24
CA ASP A 46 40.62 24.30 -3.14
C ASP A 46 39.69 25.52 -2.95
N GLU A 47 38.37 25.30 -2.86
CA GLU A 47 37.37 26.33 -2.57
C GLU A 47 37.61 26.98 -1.19
N VAL A 48 37.79 26.16 -0.15
CA VAL A 48 38.02 26.64 1.23
C VAL A 48 39.28 27.48 1.33
N LYS A 49 40.37 27.08 0.65
CA LYS A 49 41.62 27.86 0.59
C LYS A 49 41.42 29.21 -0.08
N GLN A 50 40.63 29.28 -1.15
CA GLN A 50 40.29 30.54 -1.81
C GLN A 50 39.47 31.46 -0.90
N ILE A 51 38.49 30.92 -0.17
CA ILE A 51 37.65 31.73 0.72
C ILE A 51 38.44 32.22 1.94
N SER A 52 39.18 31.32 2.59
CA SER A 52 39.91 31.60 3.82
C SER A 52 41.24 32.33 3.61
N GLN A 53 41.72 32.42 2.36
CA GLN A 53 43.04 32.94 2.01
C GLN A 53 44.17 32.21 2.77
N ARG A 54 43.99 30.91 3.02
CA ARG A 54 44.98 30.03 3.65
C ARG A 54 45.52 29.04 2.63
N ASN A 55 46.76 28.62 2.83
CA ASN A 55 47.42 27.64 1.96
C ASN A 55 47.09 26.19 2.34
N LYS A 56 46.68 25.98 3.59
CA LYS A 56 46.33 24.68 4.17
C LYS A 56 45.02 24.74 4.94
N VAL A 57 44.42 23.58 5.15
CA VAL A 57 43.21 23.37 5.96
C VAL A 57 43.43 22.34 7.05
N ASP A 58 42.64 22.43 8.12
CA ASP A 58 42.47 21.34 9.09
C ASP A 58 41.22 20.54 8.73
N ILE A 59 41.30 19.21 8.85
CA ILE A 59 40.18 18.31 8.57
C ILE A 59 39.82 17.56 9.84
N VAL A 60 38.54 17.63 10.23
CA VAL A 60 37.94 16.75 11.23
C VAL A 60 37.02 15.77 10.52
N ALA A 61 37.36 14.49 10.56
CA ALA A 61 36.69 13.46 9.80
C ALA A 61 36.22 12.32 10.70
N HIS A 62 34.96 11.93 10.55
CA HIS A 62 34.32 10.89 11.34
C HIS A 62 34.04 9.65 10.50
N SER A 63 34.27 8.47 11.08
CA SER A 63 33.93 7.18 10.46
C SER A 63 34.51 7.07 9.04
N MET A 64 33.71 6.69 8.05
CA MET A 64 34.12 6.60 6.65
C MET A 64 34.67 7.90 6.06
N GLY A 65 34.28 9.08 6.56
CA GLY A 65 34.84 10.35 6.11
C GLY A 65 36.35 10.45 6.34
N GLY A 66 36.88 9.74 7.34
CA GLY A 66 38.32 9.62 7.57
C GLY A 66 39.03 8.83 6.48
N LEU A 67 38.37 7.83 5.90
CA LEU A 67 38.91 7.07 4.77
C LEU A 67 38.98 7.92 3.50
N VAL A 68 37.97 8.77 3.27
CA VAL A 68 37.99 9.76 2.18
C VAL A 68 39.16 10.74 2.35
N ALA A 69 39.37 11.25 3.57
CA ALA A 69 40.47 12.15 3.86
C ALA A 69 41.84 11.47 3.70
N ARG A 70 41.97 10.19 4.11
CA ARG A 70 43.17 9.38 3.88
C ARG A 70 43.45 9.18 2.41
N ASP A 71 42.45 8.77 1.62
CA ASP A 71 42.63 8.57 0.18
C ASP A 71 43.16 9.83 -0.50
N TYR A 72 42.61 11.00 -0.18
CA TYR A 72 43.14 12.26 -0.68
C TYR A 72 44.59 12.51 -0.25
N ALA A 73 44.90 12.41 1.04
CA ALA A 73 46.21 12.74 1.61
C ALA A 73 47.31 11.73 1.21
N GLU A 74 46.94 10.49 0.92
CA GLU A 74 47.84 9.41 0.49
C GLU A 74 47.92 9.30 -1.04
N SER A 75 47.13 10.06 -1.80
CA SER A 75 47.09 10.03 -3.26
C SER A 75 48.35 10.62 -3.93
N ASN A 76 48.52 10.34 -5.22
CA ASN A 76 49.56 10.97 -6.05
C ASN A 76 49.23 12.42 -6.47
N TYR A 77 48.00 12.87 -6.23
CA TYR A 77 47.51 14.21 -6.55
C TYR A 77 47.31 15.08 -5.30
N TYR A 78 47.80 14.61 -4.14
CA TYR A 78 47.74 15.34 -2.88
C TYR A 78 48.47 16.69 -2.99
N GLY A 79 47.79 17.77 -2.60
CA GLY A 79 48.29 19.14 -2.74
C GLY A 79 49.26 19.58 -1.64
N SER A 80 49.59 18.72 -0.67
CA SER A 80 50.32 19.09 0.56
C SER A 80 49.65 20.24 1.32
N ASP A 81 48.32 20.28 1.28
CA ASP A 81 47.49 21.38 1.76
C ASP A 81 46.55 20.99 2.91
N ILE A 82 46.82 19.86 3.57
CA ILE A 82 46.30 19.56 4.90
C ILE A 82 47.39 19.90 5.93
N ASP A 83 47.01 20.59 6.99
CA ASP A 83 47.87 20.87 8.14
C ASP A 83 47.66 19.83 9.24
N GLN A 84 46.41 19.69 9.69
CA GLN A 84 46.01 18.70 10.69
C GLN A 84 44.88 17.81 10.16
N LEU A 85 44.95 16.53 10.52
CA LEU A 85 43.93 15.53 10.22
C LEU A 85 43.48 14.84 11.51
N VAL A 86 42.26 15.15 11.92
CA VAL A 86 41.62 14.64 13.13
C VAL A 86 40.64 13.54 12.75
N PHE A 87 40.94 12.31 13.14
CA PHE A 87 40.09 11.15 12.93
C PHE A 87 39.22 10.88 14.15
N LEU A 88 37.95 10.57 13.91
CA LEU A 88 36.98 10.14 14.93
C LEU A 88 36.43 8.77 14.53
N GLY A 89 36.82 7.70 15.23
CA GLY A 89 36.28 6.36 15.04
C GLY A 89 36.44 5.81 13.61
N VAL A 90 37.57 6.09 12.96
CA VAL A 90 37.74 5.74 11.54
C VAL A 90 38.05 4.24 11.41
N PRO A 91 37.30 3.49 10.58
CA PRO A 91 37.56 2.07 10.33
C PRO A 91 38.74 1.89 9.38
N HIS A 92 39.96 2.21 9.83
CA HIS A 92 41.14 2.21 8.97
C HIS A 92 41.45 0.84 8.34
N LYS A 93 41.00 -0.25 8.98
CA LYS A 93 41.07 -1.62 8.45
C LYS A 93 39.70 -2.24 8.18
N GLY A 94 38.66 -1.42 8.09
CA GLY A 94 37.28 -1.84 7.84
C GLY A 94 36.50 -2.19 9.10
N SER A 95 35.24 -2.57 8.94
CA SER A 95 34.37 -3.06 10.01
C SER A 95 33.76 -4.40 9.61
N PRO A 96 33.89 -5.45 10.43
CA PRO A 96 33.27 -6.75 10.17
C PRO A 96 31.75 -6.66 9.98
N GLU A 97 31.07 -5.68 10.57
CA GLU A 97 29.64 -5.47 10.37
C GLU A 97 29.27 -5.23 8.88
N ALA A 98 30.17 -4.64 8.09
CA ALA A 98 29.96 -4.42 6.66
C ALA A 98 29.75 -5.73 5.88
N TYR A 99 30.28 -6.85 6.38
CA TYR A 99 30.10 -8.17 5.78
C TYR A 99 28.63 -8.58 5.70
N LEU A 100 27.87 -8.36 6.78
CA LEU A 100 26.44 -8.73 6.85
C LEU A 100 25.63 -7.95 5.80
N ARG A 101 25.97 -6.66 5.63
CA ARG A 101 25.33 -5.78 4.64
C ARG A 101 25.72 -6.17 3.22
N TRP A 102 26.99 -6.48 3.00
CA TRP A 102 27.53 -6.87 1.69
C TRP A 102 27.03 -8.23 1.19
N GLU A 103 26.95 -9.21 2.08
CA GLU A 103 26.60 -10.59 1.73
C GLU A 103 25.10 -10.84 1.62
N ALA A 104 24.27 -10.08 2.32
CA ALA A 104 22.83 -10.36 2.38
C ALA A 104 21.93 -9.13 2.63
N ALA A 105 22.49 -7.91 2.66
CA ALA A 105 21.78 -6.72 3.13
C ALA A 105 21.19 -6.84 4.55
N GLU A 106 21.93 -7.52 5.43
CA GLU A 106 21.60 -7.70 6.84
C GLU A 106 22.52 -6.87 7.76
N GLY A 107 22.39 -7.01 9.08
CA GLY A 107 23.26 -6.30 10.04
C GLY A 107 22.97 -4.80 10.14
N PHE A 108 21.69 -4.45 10.19
CA PHE A 108 21.21 -3.09 10.47
C PHE A 108 20.58 -3.05 11.87
N GLU A 109 21.43 -3.13 12.90
CA GLU A 109 20.98 -3.35 14.29
C GLU A 109 20.64 -2.06 15.05
N ASP A 110 21.32 -0.94 14.78
CA ASP A 110 21.05 0.33 15.46
C ASP A 110 20.05 1.22 14.71
N THR A 111 19.48 2.22 15.38
CA THR A 111 18.48 3.15 14.82
C THR A 111 18.94 3.82 13.53
N ARG A 112 20.23 4.18 13.41
CA ARG A 112 20.79 4.80 12.20
C ARG A 112 20.88 3.78 11.06
N ALA A 113 21.33 2.57 11.37
CA ALA A 113 21.46 1.48 10.42
C ALA A 113 20.08 1.05 9.91
N MET A 114 19.08 0.90 10.79
CA MET A 114 17.70 0.63 10.41
C MET A 114 17.12 1.73 9.50
N LEU A 115 17.36 3.00 9.82
CA LEU A 115 16.96 4.11 8.96
C LEU A 115 17.63 4.03 7.58
N ALA A 116 18.94 3.75 7.52
CA ALA A 116 19.65 3.56 6.27
C ALA A 116 19.08 2.40 5.44
N ARG A 117 18.71 1.28 6.10
CA ARG A 117 18.06 0.13 5.46
C ARG A 117 16.75 0.51 4.79
N LEU A 118 15.90 1.30 5.48
CA LEU A 118 14.64 1.76 4.91
C LEU A 118 14.85 2.64 3.67
N PHE A 119 15.84 3.52 3.68
CA PHE A 119 16.15 4.38 2.54
C PHE A 119 16.74 3.59 1.38
N PHE A 120 17.67 2.68 1.65
CA PHE A 120 18.19 1.79 0.61
C PHE A 120 17.08 0.93 -0.01
N ALA A 121 16.15 0.41 0.78
CA ALA A 121 15.02 -0.36 0.26
C ALA A 121 14.12 0.48 -0.66
N GLN A 122 13.90 1.76 -0.31
CA GLN A 122 13.11 2.68 -1.14
C GLN A 122 13.85 3.02 -2.45
N GLU A 123 15.15 3.27 -2.39
CA GLU A 123 15.97 3.56 -3.56
C GLU A 123 16.15 2.36 -4.49
N ALA A 124 16.35 1.17 -3.91
CA ALA A 124 16.38 -0.09 -4.64
C ALA A 124 15.10 -0.25 -5.47
N HIS A 125 13.94 -0.02 -4.85
CA HIS A 125 12.65 -0.05 -5.53
C HIS A 125 12.54 1.00 -6.64
N ALA A 126 12.86 2.26 -6.35
CA ALA A 126 12.77 3.35 -7.33
C ALA A 126 13.68 3.13 -8.56
N ARG A 127 14.82 2.46 -8.36
CA ARG A 127 15.79 2.14 -9.42
C ARG A 127 15.54 0.79 -10.09
N GLY A 128 14.51 0.04 -9.68
CA GLY A 128 14.14 -1.24 -10.29
C GLY A 128 15.08 -2.39 -9.97
N TYR A 129 15.78 -2.36 -8.81
CA TYR A 129 16.52 -3.51 -8.32
C TYR A 129 15.56 -4.59 -7.79
N ASN A 130 15.88 -5.86 -8.04
CA ASN A 130 15.04 -6.98 -7.61
C ASN A 130 15.09 -7.22 -6.10
N SER A 131 16.19 -6.83 -5.45
CA SER A 131 16.39 -7.00 -4.02
C SER A 131 17.28 -5.90 -3.46
N LEU A 132 17.22 -5.71 -2.13
CA LEU A 132 18.13 -4.81 -1.43
C LEU A 132 19.60 -5.29 -1.52
N PHE A 133 19.80 -6.62 -1.52
CA PHE A 133 21.11 -7.23 -1.74
C PHE A 133 21.73 -6.81 -3.07
N ASP A 134 20.96 -6.92 -4.18
CA ASP A 134 21.43 -6.51 -5.50
C ASP A 134 21.76 -5.01 -5.53
N TYR A 135 20.96 -4.18 -4.86
CA TYR A 135 21.21 -2.75 -4.76
C TYR A 135 22.53 -2.44 -4.03
N ILE A 136 22.76 -3.05 -2.87
CA ILE A 136 23.98 -2.82 -2.09
C ILE A 136 25.22 -3.25 -2.89
N GLN A 137 25.22 -4.46 -3.47
CA GLN A 137 26.39 -4.96 -4.20
C GLN A 137 26.71 -4.17 -5.48
N ASN A 138 25.70 -3.65 -6.17
CA ASN A 138 25.89 -3.01 -7.48
C ASN A 138 25.93 -1.47 -7.43
N TYR A 139 25.41 -0.84 -6.37
CA TYR A 139 25.28 0.62 -6.29
C TYR A 139 25.96 1.24 -5.08
N VAL A 140 25.95 0.58 -3.92
CA VAL A 140 26.48 1.14 -2.67
C VAL A 140 27.94 0.73 -2.49
N LYS A 141 28.80 1.24 -3.39
CA LYS A 141 30.24 0.90 -3.45
C LYS A 141 30.96 1.13 -2.13
N SER A 142 30.53 2.09 -1.33
CA SER A 142 31.10 2.37 -0.02
C SER A 142 30.98 1.21 0.98
N VAL A 143 29.96 0.34 0.88
CA VAL A 143 29.84 -0.85 1.75
C VAL A 143 30.95 -1.86 1.47
N GLU A 144 31.28 -2.12 0.19
CA GLU A 144 32.43 -2.94 -0.20
C GLU A 144 33.73 -2.40 0.39
N GLN A 145 33.91 -1.07 0.30
CA GLN A 145 35.10 -0.38 0.77
C GLN A 145 35.22 -0.31 2.30
N LEU A 146 34.19 -0.75 3.03
CA LEU A 146 34.22 -0.91 4.49
C LEU A 146 34.50 -2.35 4.95
N LEU A 147 34.56 -3.32 4.04
CA LEU A 147 34.92 -4.71 4.38
C LEU A 147 36.32 -4.78 5.02
N PRO A 148 36.59 -5.66 5.99
CA PRO A 148 37.90 -5.66 6.61
C PRO A 148 39.06 -6.09 5.69
N ASP A 149 40.24 -5.50 5.91
CA ASP A 149 41.50 -5.87 5.21
C ASP A 149 42.40 -6.83 6.03
N TYR A 150 41.78 -7.61 6.92
CA TYR A 150 42.40 -8.59 7.79
C TYR A 150 41.53 -9.85 7.89
N ALA A 151 41.99 -10.90 8.57
CA ALA A 151 41.20 -12.12 8.75
C ALA A 151 40.10 -11.90 9.83
N TYR A 152 38.83 -11.94 9.41
CA TYR A 152 37.67 -11.72 10.29
C TYR A 152 36.57 -12.79 10.17
N LEU A 153 36.72 -13.78 9.30
CA LEU A 153 35.77 -14.88 9.15
C LEU A 153 36.31 -16.16 9.80
N GLN A 154 35.47 -16.87 10.55
CA GLN A 154 35.82 -18.15 11.18
C GLN A 154 34.82 -19.23 10.73
N ASN A 155 35.29 -20.36 10.19
CA ASN A 155 34.36 -21.44 9.85
C ASN A 155 33.78 -22.09 11.11
N SER A 156 32.53 -22.53 11.02
CA SER A 156 31.89 -23.33 12.06
C SER A 156 32.71 -24.59 12.38
N GLY A 157 32.99 -24.81 13.66
CA GLY A 157 33.80 -25.94 14.13
C GLY A 157 35.33 -25.74 14.05
N GLU A 158 35.81 -24.64 13.48
CA GLU A 158 37.23 -24.29 13.45
C GLU A 158 37.57 -23.24 14.52
N THR A 159 38.79 -23.31 15.07
CA THR A 159 39.30 -22.33 16.03
C THR A 159 40.08 -21.19 15.37
N GLY A 160 40.59 -21.40 14.16
CA GLY A 160 41.32 -20.39 13.39
C GLY A 160 40.38 -19.55 12.52
N PHE A 161 40.78 -18.30 12.26
CA PHE A 161 40.16 -17.51 11.20
C PHE A 161 40.59 -18.04 9.83
N ARG A 162 39.73 -17.89 8.83
CA ARG A 162 40.08 -18.10 7.43
C ARG A 162 41.25 -17.20 7.08
N ILE A 163 42.22 -17.75 6.36
CA ILE A 163 43.41 -17.01 5.93
C ILE A 163 42.99 -15.92 4.96
N TYR A 164 43.39 -14.68 5.26
CA TYR A 164 43.21 -13.54 4.37
C TYR A 164 44.55 -13.25 3.66
N ASP A 165 44.58 -13.39 2.33
CA ASP A 165 45.74 -13.12 1.48
C ASP A 165 45.41 -12.01 0.47
N LYS A 166 46.05 -10.85 0.67
CA LYS A 166 45.89 -9.65 -0.17
C LYS A 166 46.37 -9.85 -1.62
N ILE A 167 47.23 -10.83 -1.89
CA ILE A 167 47.83 -11.05 -3.22
C ILE A 167 46.93 -11.94 -4.08
N ASN A 168 46.41 -13.03 -3.51
CA ASN A 168 45.72 -14.07 -4.27
C ASN A 168 44.23 -14.19 -3.97
N TYR A 169 43.66 -13.35 -3.10
CA TYR A 169 42.26 -13.33 -2.67
C TYR A 169 41.55 -14.69 -2.70
N PRO A 170 41.43 -15.38 -1.56
CA PRO A 170 40.85 -16.70 -1.55
C PRO A 170 39.36 -16.64 -1.97
N ASP A 171 38.88 -17.67 -2.66
CA ASP A 171 37.51 -17.78 -3.19
C ASP A 171 36.40 -17.63 -2.12
N ASN A 172 36.75 -17.58 -0.85
CA ASN A 172 35.85 -17.53 0.30
C ASN A 172 35.99 -16.23 1.12
N TYR A 173 36.55 -15.17 0.55
CA TYR A 173 36.55 -13.82 1.13
C TYR A 173 36.09 -12.78 0.10
N PRO A 174 35.31 -11.77 0.54
CA PRO A 174 35.03 -10.63 -0.33
C PRO A 174 36.26 -9.72 -0.45
N TYR A 175 36.28 -8.92 -1.52
CA TYR A 175 37.41 -8.07 -1.89
C TYR A 175 37.33 -6.68 -1.25
N ASN A 176 38.47 -6.12 -0.79
CA ASN A 176 38.58 -4.70 -0.43
C ASN A 176 39.93 -4.10 -0.84
N THR A 177 40.10 -3.94 -2.14
CA THR A 177 41.31 -3.33 -2.71
C THR A 177 41.53 -1.88 -2.28
N PHE A 178 40.47 -1.16 -1.88
CA PHE A 178 40.57 0.21 -1.41
C PHE A 178 41.35 0.31 -0.09
N LEU A 179 40.93 -0.43 0.94
CA LEU A 179 41.63 -0.40 2.23
C LEU A 179 43.01 -1.05 2.16
N GLU A 180 43.17 -2.11 1.36
CA GLU A 180 44.49 -2.71 1.12
C GLU A 180 45.49 -1.69 0.58
N ASN A 181 45.08 -0.83 -0.35
CA ASN A 181 45.91 0.22 -0.92
C ASN A 181 46.24 1.32 0.11
N LEU A 182 45.25 1.76 0.91
CA LEU A 182 45.49 2.74 1.98
C LEU A 182 46.42 2.19 3.06
N ASN A 183 46.38 0.88 3.31
CA ASN A 183 47.15 0.25 4.38
C ASN A 183 48.51 -0.30 3.93
N LEU A 184 48.98 0.07 2.73
CA LEU A 184 50.36 -0.15 2.31
C LEU A 184 51.33 0.62 3.22
N THR A 185 52.41 -0.03 3.66
CA THR A 185 53.39 0.54 4.59
C THR A 185 53.95 1.90 4.12
N ASP A 186 54.23 2.02 2.82
CA ASP A 186 54.77 3.26 2.24
C ASP A 186 53.73 4.39 2.25
N LYS A 187 52.44 4.09 2.10
CA LYS A 187 51.34 5.07 2.16
C LYS A 187 51.14 5.60 3.58
N ILE A 188 51.09 4.71 4.57
CA ILE A 188 51.01 5.09 5.98
C ILE A 188 52.22 5.93 6.38
N SER A 189 53.42 5.53 5.96
CA SER A 189 54.66 6.26 6.24
C SER A 189 54.67 7.64 5.56
N GLN A 190 54.18 7.74 4.33
CA GLN A 190 54.01 9.01 3.63
C GLN A 190 53.06 9.94 4.39
N LEU A 191 51.90 9.43 4.85
CA LEU A 191 50.91 10.23 5.56
C LEU A 191 51.47 10.79 6.88
N LEU A 192 52.10 9.93 7.69
CA LEU A 192 52.70 10.32 8.98
C LEU A 192 53.82 11.37 8.83
N ASN A 193 54.49 11.41 7.69
CA ASN A 193 55.55 12.39 7.41
C ASN A 193 55.02 13.71 6.83
N THR A 194 53.78 13.76 6.36
CA THR A 194 53.24 14.91 5.60
C THR A 194 52.12 15.65 6.32
N VAL A 195 51.40 14.99 7.23
CA VAL A 195 50.23 15.55 7.92
C VAL A 195 50.29 15.25 9.42
N ASN A 196 49.91 16.23 10.25
CA ASN A 196 49.79 16.01 11.69
C ASN A 196 48.48 15.28 11.98
N ILE A 197 48.56 14.06 12.53
CA ILE A 197 47.39 13.21 12.77
C ILE A 197 47.02 13.22 14.25
N LYS A 198 45.71 13.31 14.52
CA LYS A 198 45.12 13.00 15.82
C LYS A 198 44.03 11.96 15.65
N ASN A 199 44.20 10.80 16.28
CA ASN A 199 43.28 9.67 16.12
C ASN A 199 42.45 9.46 17.38
N PHE A 200 41.19 9.86 17.40
CA PHE A 200 40.28 9.60 18.51
C PHE A 200 39.47 8.33 18.26
N ILE A 201 39.45 7.44 19.24
CA ILE A 201 38.70 6.18 19.20
C ILE A 201 37.74 6.08 20.38
N GLY A 202 36.59 5.46 20.15
CA GLY A 202 35.64 5.15 21.21
C GLY A 202 35.94 3.80 21.86
N GLU A 203 35.62 3.69 23.15
CA GLU A 203 35.72 2.42 23.87
C GLU A 203 34.44 2.20 24.69
N THR A 204 33.65 1.21 24.31
CA THR A 204 32.39 0.83 24.99
C THR A 204 32.39 -0.58 25.56
N GLY A 205 33.57 -1.17 25.73
CA GLY A 205 33.74 -2.55 26.18
C GLY A 205 33.56 -3.58 25.06
N ASP A 206 33.31 -4.84 25.43
CA ASP A 206 33.28 -5.98 24.52
C ASP A 206 31.92 -6.16 23.82
N ASN A 207 31.51 -5.14 23.07
CA ASN A 207 30.22 -5.11 22.36
C ASN A 207 30.36 -4.92 20.84
N THR A 208 31.58 -4.85 20.30
CA THR A 208 31.83 -4.53 18.89
C THR A 208 32.18 -5.78 18.08
N ILE A 209 31.50 -6.01 16.95
CA ILE A 209 31.76 -7.17 16.09
C ILE A 209 33.19 -7.12 15.55
N ASN A 210 34.04 -8.03 16.03
CA ASN A 210 35.44 -8.13 15.65
C ASN A 210 35.68 -9.22 14.60
N ALA A 211 34.85 -10.27 14.62
CA ALA A 211 34.86 -11.35 13.66
C ALA A 211 33.48 -11.99 13.57
N ILE A 212 33.25 -12.76 12.50
CA ILE A 212 31.99 -13.43 12.24
C ILE A 212 32.27 -14.91 12.02
N LYS A 213 31.56 -15.74 12.77
CA LYS A 213 31.54 -17.18 12.54
C LYS A 213 30.55 -17.48 11.42
N VAL A 214 30.98 -18.30 10.48
CA VAL A 214 30.24 -18.60 9.25
C VAL A 214 30.11 -20.10 9.00
N ASP A 215 29.01 -20.49 8.39
CA ASP A 215 28.79 -21.83 7.82
C ASP A 215 28.66 -21.75 6.28
N SER A 216 28.39 -22.88 5.63
CA SER A 216 28.12 -22.92 4.18
C SER A 216 26.94 -22.02 3.82
N GLY A 217 27.17 -21.05 2.93
CA GLY A 217 26.12 -20.17 2.41
C GLY A 217 25.39 -20.72 1.17
N GLN A 218 25.71 -21.94 0.73
CA GLN A 218 25.25 -22.46 -0.57
C GLN A 218 23.72 -22.49 -0.73
N GLU A 219 22.98 -22.69 0.35
CA GLU A 219 21.51 -22.71 0.34
C GLU A 219 20.88 -21.32 0.19
N TYR A 220 21.63 -20.26 0.46
CA TYR A 220 21.18 -18.87 0.41
C TYR A 220 21.60 -18.14 -0.87
N TRP A 221 22.16 -18.85 -1.85
CA TRP A 221 22.63 -18.26 -3.10
C TRP A 221 21.54 -17.40 -3.77
N PRO A 222 21.83 -16.18 -4.24
CA PRO A 222 23.16 -15.57 -4.40
C PRO A 222 23.70 -14.83 -3.17
N MET A 223 23.00 -14.81 -2.04
CA MET A 223 23.48 -14.23 -0.79
C MET A 223 24.47 -15.17 -0.10
N TRP A 224 25.27 -14.61 0.81
CA TRP A 224 26.22 -15.38 1.64
C TRP A 224 27.22 -16.21 0.82
N GLN A 225 27.67 -15.67 -0.31
CA GLN A 225 28.65 -16.32 -1.21
C GLN A 225 29.92 -16.69 -0.46
N HIS A 226 30.32 -15.87 0.51
CA HIS A 226 31.49 -16.08 1.34
C HIS A 226 31.16 -16.70 2.70
N GLY A 227 29.94 -17.20 2.92
CA GLY A 227 29.55 -17.98 4.11
C GLY A 227 28.44 -17.33 4.93
N TYR A 228 27.46 -18.14 5.33
CA TYR A 228 26.30 -17.68 6.10
C TYR A 228 26.70 -17.33 7.53
N ALA A 229 26.41 -16.11 7.98
CA ALA A 229 26.75 -15.65 9.32
C ALA A 229 25.88 -16.37 10.36
N ILE A 230 26.52 -17.11 11.27
CA ILE A 230 25.82 -17.84 12.35
C ILE A 230 26.02 -17.18 13.72
N GLU A 231 27.12 -16.46 13.92
CA GLU A 231 27.44 -15.86 15.21
C GLU A 231 28.43 -14.68 15.03
N SER A 232 28.22 -13.61 15.80
CA SER A 232 29.15 -12.47 15.85
C SER A 232 30.06 -12.57 17.07
N ILE A 233 31.38 -12.55 16.85
CA ILE A 233 32.38 -12.52 17.91
C ILE A 233 32.64 -11.06 18.27
N ARG A 234 32.22 -10.65 19.48
CA ARG A 234 32.32 -9.26 19.94
C ARG A 234 33.50 -9.07 20.90
N LEU A 235 34.29 -8.03 20.67
CA LEU A 235 35.41 -7.59 21.52
C LEU A 235 35.39 -6.05 21.60
N THR A 236 36.47 -5.48 22.13
CA THR A 236 36.62 -4.04 22.35
C THR A 236 36.53 -3.21 21.06
N GLY A 237 35.84 -2.08 21.17
CA GLY A 237 35.63 -1.10 20.10
C GLY A 237 34.59 -0.05 20.51
N ASP A 238 34.08 0.70 19.53
CA ASP A 238 33.10 1.79 19.75
C ASP A 238 31.63 1.38 19.47
N GLY A 239 31.38 0.08 19.35
CA GLY A 239 30.08 -0.50 19.00
C GLY A 239 29.93 -0.82 17.51
N THR A 240 30.71 -0.19 16.64
CA THR A 240 30.68 -0.40 15.18
C THR A 240 32.05 -0.78 14.62
N VAL A 241 33.11 -0.10 15.05
CA VAL A 241 34.48 -0.26 14.57
C VAL A 241 35.34 -0.90 15.66
N PRO A 242 35.92 -2.08 15.38
CA PRO A 242 36.85 -2.73 16.30
C PRO A 242 38.06 -1.86 16.63
N GLU A 243 38.57 -1.95 17.87
CA GLU A 243 39.79 -1.24 18.26
C GLU A 243 40.96 -1.57 17.32
N ILE A 244 41.10 -2.84 16.92
CA ILE A 244 42.16 -3.30 16.00
C ILE A 244 42.14 -2.61 14.64
N SER A 245 40.96 -2.13 14.23
CA SER A 245 40.74 -1.43 12.97
C SER A 245 40.96 0.07 13.13
N SER A 246 40.55 0.64 14.26
CA SER A 246 40.69 2.07 14.53
C SER A 246 42.10 2.51 14.96
N SER A 247 42.95 1.58 15.44
CA SER A 247 44.21 1.91 16.11
C SER A 247 45.47 1.75 15.24
N ILE A 248 45.39 2.06 13.93
CA ILE A 248 46.61 2.08 13.07
C ILE A 248 47.52 3.29 13.36
N PHE A 249 46.93 4.37 13.88
CA PHE A 249 47.62 5.56 14.36
C PHE A 249 47.47 5.65 15.88
N GLU A 250 48.40 6.33 16.55
CA GLU A 250 48.42 6.46 18.01
C GLU A 250 47.05 6.96 18.54
N PRO A 251 46.30 6.11 19.27
CA PRO A 251 44.92 6.39 19.62
C PRO A 251 44.82 7.29 20.85
N VAL A 252 43.83 8.17 20.84
CA VAL A 252 43.31 8.90 22.00
C VAL A 252 41.95 8.32 22.33
N LYS A 253 41.89 7.49 23.37
CA LYS A 253 40.65 6.84 23.80
C LYS A 253 39.70 7.87 24.42
N ILE A 254 38.43 7.81 24.01
CA ILE A 254 37.33 8.56 24.60
C ILE A 254 36.43 7.57 25.33
N ASP A 255 36.44 7.65 26.66
CA ASP A 255 35.75 6.71 27.53
C ASP A 255 34.24 6.69 27.28
N ASN A 256 33.68 5.49 27.19
CA ASN A 256 32.24 5.24 27.04
C ASN A 256 31.64 5.94 25.81
N ALA A 257 32.41 6.18 24.76
CA ALA A 257 31.92 6.79 23.52
C ALA A 257 31.56 5.73 22.49
N LYS A 258 30.26 5.61 22.21
CA LYS A 258 29.77 4.89 21.03
C LYS A 258 30.19 5.62 19.75
N HIS A 259 30.23 4.89 18.65
CA HIS A 259 30.65 5.38 17.33
C HIS A 259 29.98 6.70 16.94
N ASP A 260 28.65 6.78 17.02
CA ASP A 260 27.84 7.95 16.69
C ASP A 260 27.99 9.12 17.69
N ALA A 261 28.34 8.84 18.94
CA ALA A 261 28.52 9.84 19.98
C ALA A 261 29.91 10.49 19.95
N LEU A 262 30.87 9.96 19.19
CA LEU A 262 32.26 10.44 19.16
C LEU A 262 32.40 11.93 18.83
N PRO A 263 31.74 12.50 17.80
CA PRO A 263 31.84 13.93 17.52
C PRO A 263 31.46 14.81 18.71
N THR A 264 30.43 14.41 19.47
CA THR A 264 30.00 15.14 20.67
C THR A 264 30.99 14.92 21.82
N LYS A 265 31.38 13.68 22.11
CA LYS A 265 32.20 13.36 23.29
C LYS A 265 33.66 13.78 23.17
N ALA A 266 34.20 13.84 21.95
CA ALA A 266 35.57 14.27 21.70
C ALA A 266 35.70 15.79 21.52
N GLN A 267 34.59 16.55 21.54
CA GLN A 267 34.57 17.96 21.11
C GLN A 267 35.61 18.84 21.82
N LYS A 268 35.82 18.66 23.12
CA LYS A 268 36.76 19.47 23.90
C LYS A 268 38.20 19.19 23.49
N GLN A 269 38.55 17.92 23.33
CA GLN A 269 39.87 17.47 22.94
C GLN A 269 40.18 17.86 21.49
N ILE A 270 39.18 17.82 20.60
CA ILE A 270 39.30 18.31 19.22
C ILE A 270 39.60 19.81 19.24
N ILE A 271 38.80 20.61 19.95
CA ILE A 271 39.00 22.07 20.00
C ILE A 271 40.34 22.43 20.65
N GLN A 272 40.73 21.72 21.72
CA GLN A 272 42.03 21.89 22.35
C GLN A 272 43.17 21.60 21.36
N TYR A 273 43.05 20.54 20.57
CA TYR A 273 44.05 20.19 19.57
C TYR A 273 44.14 21.26 18.47
N LEU A 274 43.00 21.71 17.94
CA LEU A 274 42.96 22.68 16.84
C LEU A 274 43.37 24.11 17.26
N THR A 275 43.03 24.53 18.49
CA THR A 275 43.17 25.94 18.91
C THR A 275 44.21 26.16 20.02
N GLY A 276 44.70 25.09 20.64
CA GLY A 276 45.51 25.15 21.85
C GLY A 276 44.73 25.42 23.14
N ASN A 277 43.43 25.74 23.06
CA ASN A 277 42.59 26.11 24.21
C ASN A 277 41.54 25.02 24.48
N LEU A 278 41.54 24.50 25.70
CA LEU A 278 40.50 23.57 26.14
C LEU A 278 39.21 24.34 26.50
N PRO A 279 38.05 24.04 25.88
CA PRO A 279 36.80 24.69 26.26
C PRO A 279 36.39 24.41 27.70
N ASP A 280 35.77 25.39 28.36
CA ASP A 280 35.30 25.24 29.74
C ASP A 280 34.15 24.22 29.84
N SER A 281 33.21 24.26 28.89
CA SER A 281 32.01 23.42 28.85
C SER A 281 31.87 22.62 27.56
N GLU A 282 31.09 21.54 27.61
CA GLU A 282 30.65 20.77 26.45
C GLU A 282 29.31 21.29 25.94
N ILE A 283 29.07 21.20 24.64
CA ILE A 283 27.76 21.43 24.03
C ILE A 283 27.03 20.09 23.94
N THR A 284 25.82 20.06 24.49
CA THR A 284 24.93 18.89 24.49
C THR A 284 23.49 19.29 24.14
N ASP A 285 23.32 20.43 23.48
CA ASP A 285 22.01 21.02 23.16
C ASP A 285 21.25 20.18 22.13
N PHE A 286 21.97 19.43 21.30
CA PHE A 286 21.42 18.53 20.29
C PHE A 286 21.56 17.08 20.75
N HIS A 287 20.45 16.38 20.88
CA HIS A 287 20.42 14.95 21.20
C HIS A 287 20.27 14.12 19.92
N ILE A 288 20.85 12.92 19.91
CA ILE A 288 20.67 11.95 18.83
C ILE A 288 19.31 11.27 19.06
N PRO A 289 18.31 11.44 18.18
CA PRO A 289 16.96 10.93 18.43
C PRO A 289 16.95 9.45 18.75
N ASN A 290 16.17 9.05 19.76
CA ASN A 290 16.07 7.64 20.16
C ASN A 290 14.96 6.91 19.40
N VAL A 291 13.94 7.64 18.97
CA VAL A 291 12.77 7.09 18.29
C VAL A 291 12.50 7.90 17.03
N LEU A 292 12.29 7.20 15.91
CA LEU A 292 11.98 7.79 14.62
C LEU A 292 10.65 7.25 14.11
N LEU A 293 9.74 8.13 13.69
CA LEU A 293 8.61 7.77 12.84
C LEU A 293 8.94 8.17 11.41
N VAL A 294 9.04 7.18 10.53
CA VAL A 294 9.42 7.33 9.13
C VAL A 294 8.21 7.04 8.24
N VAL A 295 7.74 8.04 7.49
CA VAL A 295 6.70 7.86 6.47
C VAL A 295 7.37 7.88 5.11
N ARG A 296 7.17 6.85 4.29
CA ARG A 296 7.72 6.77 2.92
C ARG A 296 6.60 6.60 1.93
N MET A 297 6.72 7.30 0.80
CA MET A 297 5.84 7.21 -0.34
C MET A 297 6.57 6.57 -1.52
N PHE A 298 5.86 5.67 -2.17
CA PHE A 298 6.26 5.04 -3.41
C PHE A 298 5.26 5.52 -4.46
N SER A 299 5.75 6.35 -5.39
CA SER A 299 5.03 7.00 -6.48
C SER A 299 3.96 6.12 -7.15
N PRO A 300 2.85 6.70 -7.70
CA PRO A 300 2.72 8.09 -8.15
C PRO A 300 1.76 8.95 -7.30
N ALA A 301 2.14 9.25 -6.05
CA ALA A 301 1.47 10.20 -5.19
C ALA A 301 2.49 11.02 -4.41
N ASP A 302 2.09 12.23 -4.01
CA ASP A 302 2.79 13.02 -3.00
C ASP A 302 2.03 12.94 -1.66
N PHE A 303 2.69 13.25 -0.54
CA PHE A 303 2.01 13.27 0.77
C PHE A 303 2.28 14.51 1.64
N VAL A 304 1.40 14.70 2.61
CA VAL A 304 1.65 15.50 3.82
C VAL A 304 1.24 14.72 5.05
N VAL A 305 2.13 14.70 6.05
CA VAL A 305 1.85 14.19 7.39
C VAL A 305 1.42 15.35 8.28
N ILE A 306 0.38 15.13 9.08
CA ILE A 306 -0.12 16.06 10.08
C ILE A 306 0.04 15.39 11.45
N SER A 307 0.81 16.01 12.34
CA SER A 307 1.05 15.52 13.70
C SER A 307 -0.17 15.73 14.62
N PRO A 308 -0.21 15.08 15.80
CA PRO A 308 -1.29 15.25 16.77
C PRO A 308 -1.55 16.70 17.21
N ASP A 309 -0.52 17.55 17.19
CA ASP A 309 -0.62 18.99 17.49
C ASP A 309 -0.94 19.86 16.27
N GLY A 310 -1.26 19.24 15.13
CA GLY A 310 -1.74 19.90 13.90
C GLY A 310 -0.65 20.47 12.99
N LYS A 311 0.63 20.20 13.26
CA LYS A 311 1.74 20.67 12.43
C LYS A 311 1.94 19.75 11.23
N ARG A 312 2.39 20.33 10.11
CA ARG A 312 2.50 19.64 8.83
C ARG A 312 3.94 19.36 8.43
N LEU A 313 4.15 18.23 7.76
CA LEU A 313 5.43 17.80 7.19
C LEU A 313 5.18 17.09 5.86
N GLY A 314 5.62 17.71 4.76
CA GLY A 314 5.43 17.15 3.42
C GLY A 314 5.10 18.21 2.38
N LYS A 315 4.35 17.85 1.35
CA LYS A 315 3.89 18.78 0.31
C LYS A 315 2.60 19.49 0.72
N ASP A 316 2.64 20.82 0.79
CA ASP A 316 1.41 21.60 0.90
C ASP A 316 0.70 21.66 -0.46
N PHE A 317 -0.41 20.95 -0.56
CA PHE A 317 -1.20 20.84 -1.79
C PHE A 317 -1.91 22.12 -2.23
N LEU A 318 -1.95 23.16 -1.41
CA LEU A 318 -2.49 24.48 -1.77
C LEU A 318 -1.41 25.38 -2.37
N SER A 319 -0.25 25.48 -1.72
CA SER A 319 0.86 26.33 -2.18
C SER A 319 1.77 25.65 -3.19
N GLY A 320 1.76 24.32 -3.25
CA GLY A 320 2.69 23.52 -4.06
C GLY A 320 4.12 23.57 -3.55
N GLN A 321 4.34 23.92 -2.28
CA GLN A 321 5.66 24.02 -1.65
C GLN A 321 5.84 22.96 -0.56
N ALA A 322 7.09 22.67 -0.19
CA ALA A 322 7.38 21.81 0.94
C ALA A 322 7.11 22.57 2.25
N VAL A 323 6.49 21.89 3.22
CA VAL A 323 6.27 22.38 4.59
C VAL A 323 6.98 21.45 5.57
N ASN A 324 7.63 22.06 6.56
CA ASN A 324 8.30 21.36 7.66
C ASN A 324 8.07 22.14 8.96
N GLU A 325 6.86 21.99 9.50
CA GLU A 325 6.40 22.69 10.71
C GLU A 325 6.71 21.88 11.99
N ILE A 326 6.98 20.58 11.87
CA ILE A 326 7.30 19.67 12.98
C ILE A 326 8.77 19.86 13.40
N PRO A 327 9.07 20.29 14.64
CA PRO A 327 10.45 20.50 15.10
C PRO A 327 11.30 19.22 15.01
N GLY A 328 12.54 19.35 14.53
CA GLY A 328 13.48 18.23 14.39
C GLY A 328 13.20 17.29 13.22
N ALA A 329 12.03 17.41 12.59
CA ALA A 329 11.65 16.55 11.49
C ALA A 329 12.37 16.90 10.17
N PHE A 330 12.43 15.92 9.29
CA PHE A 330 13.01 16.04 7.96
C PHE A 330 12.02 15.55 6.92
N TYR A 331 11.95 16.25 5.79
CA TYR A 331 11.21 15.83 4.61
C TYR A 331 12.14 15.89 3.41
N SER A 332 12.15 14.83 2.59
CA SER A 332 13.03 14.71 1.43
C SER A 332 12.72 15.70 0.31
N GLY A 333 11.50 16.26 0.30
CA GLY A 333 10.95 16.93 -0.88
C GLY A 333 10.24 15.95 -1.81
N PHE A 334 9.53 16.50 -2.79
CA PHE A 334 8.67 15.80 -3.76
C PHE A 334 9.16 15.91 -5.22
N ASP A 335 10.40 16.38 -5.42
CA ASP A 335 10.98 16.54 -6.76
C ASP A 335 11.71 15.27 -7.25
N SER A 336 11.86 14.26 -6.39
CA SER A 336 12.50 12.97 -6.68
C SER A 336 11.50 11.82 -6.68
N ASP A 337 11.86 10.71 -7.33
CA ASP A 337 11.06 9.47 -7.35
C ASP A 337 10.85 8.86 -5.96
N THR A 338 11.73 9.21 -5.01
CA THR A 338 11.65 8.83 -3.60
C THR A 338 11.20 10.03 -2.77
N GLU A 339 10.10 9.85 -2.03
CA GLU A 339 9.57 10.85 -1.11
C GLU A 339 9.43 10.23 0.28
N PHE A 340 9.96 10.88 1.31
CA PHE A 340 9.89 10.40 2.69
C PHE A 340 9.98 11.54 3.71
N ALA A 341 9.46 11.26 4.90
CA ALA A 341 9.47 12.12 6.06
C ALA A 341 10.00 11.33 7.27
N VAL A 342 10.83 11.98 8.08
CA VAL A 342 11.34 11.45 9.34
C VAL A 342 10.95 12.41 10.45
N ILE A 343 10.13 11.95 11.38
CA ILE A 343 9.76 12.67 12.59
C ILE A 343 10.58 12.08 13.74
N THR A 344 11.42 12.91 14.34
CA THR A 344 12.24 12.54 15.49
C THR A 344 11.44 12.72 16.78
N ASP A 345 11.53 11.76 17.70
CA ASP A 345 10.86 11.76 19.00
C ASP A 345 9.35 12.12 18.86
N PRO A 346 8.57 11.30 18.11
CA PRO A 346 7.18 11.60 17.76
C PRO A 346 6.30 11.80 19.01
N LEU A 347 5.36 12.75 18.92
CA LEU A 347 4.30 12.95 19.92
C LEU A 347 3.33 11.77 19.93
N ASP A 348 2.88 11.33 21.11
CA ASP A 348 1.76 10.40 21.25
C ASP A 348 0.47 11.00 20.63
N GLY A 349 -0.28 10.19 19.89
CA GLY A 349 -1.57 10.55 19.31
C GLY A 349 -1.75 10.09 17.86
N GLU A 350 -2.86 10.54 17.25
CA GLU A 350 -3.20 10.27 15.86
C GLU A 350 -2.40 11.18 14.92
N TYR A 351 -1.67 10.55 13.99
CA TYR A 351 -1.09 11.20 12.81
C TYR A 351 -2.02 10.99 11.62
N LYS A 352 -2.18 12.04 10.82
CA LYS A 352 -2.88 11.94 9.53
C LYS A 352 -1.89 11.98 8.40
N ILE A 353 -2.11 11.17 7.38
CA ILE A 353 -1.30 11.17 6.16
C ILE A 353 -2.26 11.40 4.99
N GLU A 354 -2.17 12.58 4.38
CA GLU A 354 -2.96 12.94 3.22
C GLU A 354 -2.13 12.75 1.95
N LEU A 355 -2.69 12.06 0.97
CA LEU A 355 -2.07 11.79 -0.32
C LEU A 355 -2.78 12.55 -1.44
N ARG A 356 -2.02 12.96 -2.44
CA ARG A 356 -2.56 13.41 -3.73
C ARG A 356 -1.84 12.72 -4.87
N GLY A 357 -2.61 12.08 -5.76
CA GLY A 357 -2.07 11.42 -6.95
C GLY A 357 -1.39 12.41 -7.89
N THR A 358 -0.15 12.12 -8.27
CA THR A 358 0.63 12.87 -9.27
C THR A 358 0.57 12.22 -10.64
N GLY A 359 0.24 10.93 -10.70
CA GLY A 359 0.09 10.12 -11.90
C GLY A 359 -0.99 9.05 -11.74
N SER A 360 -1.07 8.16 -12.73
CA SER A 360 -1.92 6.96 -12.66
C SER A 360 -1.06 5.73 -12.44
N GLY A 361 -1.38 4.91 -11.45
CA GLY A 361 -0.67 3.65 -11.21
C GLY A 361 -0.85 3.12 -9.80
N GLU A 362 -0.16 2.01 -9.52
CA GLU A 362 -0.01 1.50 -8.16
C GLU A 362 0.90 2.41 -7.35
N TYR A 363 0.50 2.73 -6.13
CA TYR A 363 1.31 3.42 -5.13
C TYR A 363 1.43 2.55 -3.88
N LYS A 364 2.44 2.85 -3.08
CA LYS A 364 2.57 2.29 -1.73
C LYS A 364 2.89 3.41 -0.74
N VAL A 365 2.24 3.39 0.40
CA VAL A 365 2.59 4.23 1.56
C VAL A 365 3.03 3.32 2.69
N SER A 366 4.10 3.69 3.39
CA SER A 366 4.58 2.96 4.55
C SER A 366 4.83 3.91 5.72
N ALA A 367 4.54 3.45 6.92
CA ALA A 367 4.88 4.10 8.17
C ALA A 367 5.68 3.13 9.03
N SER A 368 6.91 3.52 9.39
CA SER A 368 7.85 2.71 10.15
C SER A 368 8.23 3.44 11.43
N LEU A 369 8.06 2.79 12.57
CA LEU A 369 8.61 3.22 13.85
C LEU A 369 9.95 2.51 14.08
N ILE A 370 11.00 3.26 14.34
CA ILE A 370 12.34 2.75 14.63
C ILE A 370 12.74 3.23 16.02
N ASP A 371 13.19 2.32 16.87
CA ASP A 371 13.87 2.64 18.13
C ASP A 371 15.24 1.94 18.20
N ASP A 372 15.85 1.85 19.39
CA ASP A 372 17.15 1.22 19.60
C ASP A 372 17.11 -0.31 19.63
N VAL A 373 15.91 -0.91 19.64
CA VAL A 373 15.70 -2.36 19.79
C VAL A 373 14.95 -2.95 18.60
N ARG A 374 14.06 -2.19 17.96
CA ARG A 374 13.13 -2.72 16.95
C ARG A 374 12.76 -1.72 15.87
N GLU A 375 12.33 -2.29 14.75
CA GLU A 375 11.60 -1.61 13.68
C GLU A 375 10.19 -2.23 13.58
N ILE A 376 9.16 -1.39 13.58
CA ILE A 376 7.77 -1.79 13.33
C ILE A 376 7.30 -1.05 12.08
N SER A 377 6.94 -1.80 11.04
CA SER A 377 6.55 -1.24 9.74
C SER A 377 5.13 -1.66 9.35
N ASN A 378 4.30 -0.68 9.02
CA ASN A 378 2.98 -0.87 8.42
C ASN A 378 2.99 -0.31 6.99
N GLU A 379 2.40 -1.05 6.05
CA GLU A 379 2.35 -0.64 4.65
C GLU A 379 0.93 -0.78 4.09
N PHE A 380 0.56 0.11 3.17
CA PHE A 380 -0.65 0.02 2.38
C PHE A 380 -0.31 0.23 0.90
N SER A 381 -0.88 -0.62 0.03
CA SER A 381 -0.76 -0.50 -1.42
C SER A 381 -2.13 -0.36 -2.05
N GLY A 382 -2.21 0.41 -3.13
CA GLY A 382 -3.42 0.52 -3.94
C GLY A 382 -3.16 1.32 -5.22
N SER A 383 -4.21 1.57 -6.00
CA SER A 383 -4.10 2.40 -7.21
C SER A 383 -4.54 3.84 -6.94
N ILE A 384 -3.89 4.79 -7.60
CA ILE A 384 -4.28 6.21 -7.57
C ILE A 384 -4.27 6.79 -8.99
N VAL A 385 -5.03 7.86 -9.20
CA VAL A 385 -5.10 8.63 -10.45
C VAL A 385 -4.77 10.09 -10.17
N PRO A 386 -4.39 10.90 -11.18
CA PRO A 386 -4.00 12.29 -10.97
C PRO A 386 -5.06 13.08 -10.22
N SER A 387 -4.63 13.86 -9.23
CA SER A 387 -5.45 14.69 -8.34
C SER A 387 -6.41 13.94 -7.42
N ALA A 388 -6.50 12.59 -7.48
CA ALA A 388 -7.25 11.83 -6.49
C ALA A 388 -6.63 12.04 -5.10
N GLN A 389 -7.50 12.15 -4.10
CA GLN A 389 -7.11 12.31 -2.71
C GLN A 389 -7.35 11.01 -1.95
N ARG A 390 -6.46 10.74 -0.99
CA ARG A 390 -6.59 9.66 -0.02
C ARG A 390 -6.13 10.19 1.33
N GLU A 391 -6.79 9.78 2.39
CA GLU A 391 -6.40 10.11 3.76
C GLU A 391 -6.15 8.79 4.49
N PHE A 392 -5.16 8.78 5.37
CA PHE A 392 -4.83 7.67 6.25
C PHE A 392 -4.69 8.20 7.68
N THR A 393 -5.02 7.37 8.65
CA THR A 393 -4.73 7.62 10.06
C THR A 393 -3.72 6.61 10.60
N LEU A 394 -2.92 7.06 11.56
CA LEU A 394 -1.87 6.28 12.19
C LEU A 394 -1.75 6.72 13.65
N ASP A 395 -2.18 5.86 14.58
CA ASP A 395 -2.03 6.11 16.01
C ASP A 395 -0.64 5.66 16.47
N TYR A 396 0.05 6.57 17.18
CA TYR A 396 1.30 6.28 17.87
C TYR A 396 1.15 6.46 19.38
N SER A 397 1.69 5.52 20.15
CA SER A 397 1.76 5.61 21.61
C SER A 397 3.03 4.96 22.15
N ALA A 398 3.92 5.75 22.73
CA ALA A 398 5.22 5.29 23.23
C ALA A 398 5.12 4.21 24.33
N GLN A 399 4.00 4.18 25.07
CA GLN A 399 3.78 3.26 26.20
C GLN A 399 2.88 2.07 25.86
N ALA A 400 2.36 1.98 24.63
CA ALA A 400 1.53 0.86 24.22
C ALA A 400 2.37 -0.38 23.88
N GLU A 401 1.79 -1.57 24.11
CA GLU A 401 2.41 -2.84 23.71
C GLU A 401 2.64 -2.89 22.19
N ASN A 402 1.65 -2.42 21.42
CA ASN A 402 1.75 -2.14 19.99
C ASN A 402 1.78 -0.62 19.80
N PRO A 403 2.98 -0.02 19.69
CA PRO A 403 3.13 1.44 19.70
C PRO A 403 2.67 2.11 18.41
N LEU A 404 2.39 1.36 17.35
CA LEU A 404 1.99 1.88 16.05
C LEU A 404 0.78 1.09 15.52
N SER A 405 -0.31 1.78 15.20
CA SER A 405 -1.52 1.15 14.63
C SER A 405 -1.31 0.69 13.19
N GLN A 406 -2.22 -0.16 12.69
CA GLN A 406 -2.28 -0.49 11.27
C GLN A 406 -2.49 0.79 10.44
N LEU A 407 -1.82 0.87 9.30
CA LEU A 407 -1.99 1.94 8.32
C LEU A 407 -3.14 1.58 7.37
N ALA A 408 -4.25 2.29 7.46
CA ALA A 408 -5.43 2.04 6.63
C ALA A 408 -6.01 3.37 6.08
N PRO A 409 -6.57 3.38 4.86
CA PRO A 409 -7.22 4.56 4.33
C PRO A 409 -8.49 4.85 5.12
N VAL A 410 -8.76 6.13 5.34
CA VAL A 410 -10.04 6.61 5.86
C VAL A 410 -11.08 6.46 4.75
N ASP A 411 -12.07 5.61 4.97
CA ASP A 411 -13.14 5.39 4.01
C ASP A 411 -14.39 6.19 4.38
N THR A 412 -14.76 7.09 3.47
CA THR A 412 -15.96 7.93 3.56
C THR A 412 -16.88 7.73 2.35
N VAL A 413 -16.57 6.79 1.46
CA VAL A 413 -17.24 6.62 0.18
C VAL A 413 -18.16 5.41 0.27
N PRO A 414 -19.49 5.59 0.10
CA PRO A 414 -20.41 4.47 0.07
C PRO A 414 -20.15 3.47 -1.07
N PRO A 415 -20.46 2.17 -0.88
CA PRO A 415 -20.31 1.14 -1.91
C PRO A 415 -21.16 1.42 -3.15
N VAL A 416 -20.76 0.91 -4.31
CA VAL A 416 -21.53 1.02 -5.56
C VAL A 416 -22.36 -0.26 -5.78
N ILE A 417 -23.63 -0.12 -6.16
CA ILE A 417 -24.53 -1.24 -6.48
C ILE A 417 -25.04 -1.14 -7.92
N LEU A 418 -24.94 -2.24 -8.67
CA LEU A 418 -25.55 -2.40 -10.00
C LEU A 418 -26.49 -3.61 -10.00
N ILE A 419 -27.78 -3.39 -10.30
CA ILE A 419 -28.77 -4.47 -10.43
C ILE A 419 -28.93 -4.78 -11.93
N ALA A 420 -28.56 -6.00 -12.33
CA ALA A 420 -28.68 -6.48 -13.71
C ALA A 420 -30.01 -7.19 -13.96
N SER A 421 -30.58 -7.85 -12.95
CA SER A 421 -31.90 -8.49 -13.01
C SER A 421 -32.54 -8.50 -11.62
N PRO A 422 -33.85 -8.18 -11.50
CA PRO A 422 -34.76 -7.73 -12.54
C PRO A 422 -34.39 -6.36 -13.11
N ALA A 423 -34.86 -6.06 -14.32
CA ALA A 423 -34.80 -4.71 -14.88
C ALA A 423 -36.04 -3.91 -14.45
N GLU A 424 -35.94 -2.58 -14.45
CA GLU A 424 -37.06 -1.70 -14.08
C GLU A 424 -38.32 -1.98 -14.92
N ASN A 425 -39.45 -2.20 -14.23
CA ASN A 425 -40.76 -2.54 -14.79
C ASN A 425 -40.78 -3.86 -15.60
N SER A 426 -39.84 -4.76 -15.38
CA SER A 426 -39.89 -6.11 -15.97
C SER A 426 -41.03 -6.93 -15.37
N GLN A 427 -41.63 -7.81 -16.18
CA GLN A 427 -42.74 -8.66 -15.79
C GLN A 427 -42.30 -10.12 -15.67
N PHE A 428 -42.72 -10.79 -14.60
CA PHE A 428 -42.48 -12.21 -14.35
C PHE A 428 -43.80 -12.93 -14.12
N LEU A 429 -43.87 -14.18 -14.57
CA LEU A 429 -45.04 -15.01 -14.28
C LEU A 429 -45.01 -15.45 -12.82
N HIS A 430 -46.19 -15.52 -12.19
CA HIS A 430 -46.33 -16.00 -10.81
C HIS A 430 -45.71 -17.39 -10.58
N SER A 431 -45.79 -18.26 -11.58
CA SER A 431 -45.19 -19.60 -11.56
C SER A 431 -43.69 -19.64 -11.91
N GLN A 432 -43.01 -18.48 -12.03
CA GLN A 432 -41.58 -18.41 -12.36
C GLN A 432 -40.73 -18.23 -11.12
N THR A 433 -39.48 -18.65 -11.25
CA THR A 433 -38.42 -18.29 -10.31
C THR A 433 -37.71 -17.02 -10.80
N LEU A 434 -37.66 -16.00 -9.95
CA LEU A 434 -36.87 -14.79 -10.18
C LEU A 434 -35.40 -15.05 -9.86
N ASN A 435 -34.54 -14.84 -10.87
CA ASN A 435 -33.09 -14.80 -10.68
C ASN A 435 -32.63 -13.35 -10.53
N ILE A 436 -32.28 -13.00 -9.30
CA ILE A 436 -31.71 -11.71 -8.92
C ILE A 436 -30.23 -11.73 -9.29
N SER A 437 -29.80 -10.77 -10.10
CA SER A 437 -28.41 -10.59 -10.49
C SER A 437 -28.02 -9.16 -10.18
N TYR A 438 -27.01 -8.98 -9.33
CA TYR A 438 -26.46 -7.68 -8.98
C TYR A 438 -24.97 -7.80 -8.69
N THR A 439 -24.27 -6.67 -8.77
CA THR A 439 -22.92 -6.51 -8.21
C THR A 439 -22.94 -5.40 -7.18
N ALA A 440 -22.16 -5.60 -6.11
CA ALA A 440 -21.82 -4.55 -5.17
C ALA A 440 -20.30 -4.52 -5.06
N THR A 441 -19.70 -3.33 -5.02
CA THR A 441 -18.25 -3.15 -4.88
C THR A 441 -17.96 -1.95 -3.99
N ASP A 442 -16.89 -2.02 -3.23
CA ASP A 442 -16.30 -0.87 -2.55
C ASP A 442 -14.79 -0.90 -2.78
N ASP A 443 -14.24 0.25 -3.19
CA ASP A 443 -12.83 0.38 -3.60
C ASP A 443 -11.93 0.86 -2.46
N PHE A 444 -12.47 1.08 -1.25
CA PHE A 444 -11.76 1.65 -0.10
C PHE A 444 -11.63 0.63 1.04
N SER A 445 -12.67 0.44 1.85
CA SER A 445 -12.65 -0.50 2.98
C SER A 445 -13.19 -1.88 2.62
N GLY A 446 -13.78 -2.04 1.43
CA GLY A 446 -14.39 -3.27 0.98
C GLY A 446 -15.77 -3.51 1.60
N LEU A 447 -16.49 -4.52 1.10
CA LEU A 447 -17.86 -4.79 1.57
C LEU A 447 -17.87 -5.51 2.92
N ALA A 448 -18.70 -5.05 3.85
CA ALA A 448 -19.04 -5.77 5.07
C ALA A 448 -20.27 -6.67 4.88
N THR A 449 -21.36 -6.11 4.36
CA THR A 449 -22.62 -6.86 4.18
C THR A 449 -23.36 -6.44 2.92
N THR A 450 -24.10 -7.38 2.35
CA THR A 450 -25.14 -7.11 1.35
C THR A 450 -26.45 -7.75 1.80
N THR A 451 -27.53 -6.99 1.75
CA THR A 451 -28.88 -7.45 2.11
C THR A 451 -29.81 -7.26 0.92
N ILE A 452 -30.55 -8.31 0.59
CA ILE A 452 -31.55 -8.32 -0.46
C ILE A 452 -32.92 -8.35 0.21
N THR A 453 -33.83 -7.46 -0.18
CA THR A 453 -35.22 -7.50 0.27
C THR A 453 -36.19 -7.39 -0.90
N ILE A 454 -37.32 -8.09 -0.82
CA ILE A 454 -38.48 -7.88 -1.69
C ILE A 454 -39.62 -7.38 -0.80
N ASP A 455 -40.17 -6.21 -1.13
CA ASP A 455 -41.21 -5.50 -0.34
C ASP A 455 -40.84 -5.33 1.14
N GLY A 456 -39.55 -5.11 1.41
CA GLY A 456 -39.01 -4.94 2.76
C GLY A 456 -38.79 -6.25 3.54
N GLN A 457 -39.08 -7.41 2.95
CA GLN A 457 -38.78 -8.72 3.56
C GLN A 457 -37.45 -9.26 3.03
N ILE A 458 -36.58 -9.72 3.93
CA ILE A 458 -35.26 -10.27 3.56
C ILE A 458 -35.41 -11.56 2.77
N VAL A 459 -34.70 -11.65 1.63
CA VAL A 459 -34.57 -12.89 0.86
C VAL A 459 -33.15 -13.43 1.00
N ALA A 460 -33.04 -14.71 1.38
CA ALA A 460 -31.76 -15.35 1.69
C ALA A 460 -30.98 -15.81 0.45
N THR A 461 -31.64 -15.89 -0.70
CA THR A 461 -31.08 -16.42 -1.94
C THR A 461 -31.32 -15.44 -3.10
N THR A 462 -30.45 -15.48 -4.09
CA THR A 462 -30.62 -14.74 -5.35
C THR A 462 -31.62 -15.42 -6.30
N THR A 463 -32.19 -16.55 -5.90
CA THR A 463 -33.19 -17.30 -6.65
C THR A 463 -34.44 -17.36 -5.77
N VAL A 464 -35.50 -16.70 -6.19
CA VAL A 464 -36.74 -16.51 -5.42
C VAL A 464 -37.90 -17.12 -6.18
N ASP A 465 -38.62 -18.06 -5.56
CA ASP A 465 -39.87 -18.56 -6.10
C ASP A 465 -40.96 -17.49 -5.95
N LEU A 466 -41.54 -17.05 -7.07
CA LEU A 466 -42.55 -16.00 -7.06
C LEU A 466 -43.93 -16.52 -6.67
N PHE A 467 -44.13 -17.83 -6.58
CA PHE A 467 -45.40 -18.45 -6.21
C PHE A 467 -45.88 -18.05 -4.81
N ASP A 468 -44.96 -17.69 -3.92
CA ASP A 468 -45.28 -17.26 -2.56
C ASP A 468 -45.57 -15.75 -2.44
N TYR A 469 -45.51 -15.00 -3.55
CA TYR A 469 -45.76 -13.55 -3.62
C TYR A 469 -47.12 -13.24 -4.24
N SER A 470 -47.69 -12.07 -3.91
CA SER A 470 -48.93 -11.62 -4.54
C SER A 470 -48.73 -11.25 -6.02
N LEU A 471 -49.81 -11.18 -6.80
CA LEU A 471 -49.76 -10.53 -8.12
C LEU A 471 -49.70 -9.00 -7.95
N GLY A 472 -48.99 -8.31 -8.84
CA GLY A 472 -48.89 -6.85 -8.86
C GLY A 472 -47.45 -6.34 -8.85
N MET A 473 -47.27 -5.09 -8.48
CA MET A 473 -45.95 -4.45 -8.40
C MET A 473 -45.24 -4.83 -7.11
N HIS A 474 -43.98 -5.25 -7.26
CA HIS A 474 -43.05 -5.60 -6.18
C HIS A 474 -41.80 -4.74 -6.28
N ASN A 475 -41.18 -4.46 -5.13
CA ASN A 475 -39.96 -3.67 -5.04
C ASN A 475 -38.79 -4.54 -4.56
N LEU A 476 -37.78 -4.72 -5.41
CA LEU A 476 -36.50 -5.29 -5.00
C LEU A 476 -35.60 -4.16 -4.49
N THR A 477 -35.10 -4.31 -3.26
CA THR A 477 -34.08 -3.43 -2.68
C THR A 477 -32.80 -4.22 -2.39
N ILE A 478 -31.66 -3.71 -2.87
CA ILE A 478 -30.32 -4.16 -2.45
C ILE A 478 -29.72 -3.07 -1.56
N ILE A 479 -29.24 -3.46 -0.38
CA ILE A 479 -28.50 -2.62 0.55
C ILE A 479 -27.09 -3.18 0.65
N ALA A 480 -26.07 -2.35 0.42
CA ALA A 480 -24.67 -2.70 0.65
C ALA A 480 -24.09 -1.77 1.72
N ILE A 481 -23.34 -2.34 2.65
CA ILE A 481 -22.62 -1.63 3.70
C ILE A 481 -21.15 -2.05 3.62
N ASP A 482 -20.24 -1.09 3.60
CA ASP A 482 -18.79 -1.34 3.63
C ASP A 482 -18.26 -1.57 5.06
N GLN A 483 -16.95 -1.82 5.21
CA GLN A 483 -16.33 -2.05 6.53
C GLN A 483 -16.23 -0.77 7.38
N ALA A 484 -16.26 0.41 6.77
CA ALA A 484 -16.31 1.70 7.46
C ALA A 484 -17.73 2.11 7.90
N GLY A 485 -18.76 1.37 7.48
CA GLY A 485 -20.16 1.60 7.80
C GLY A 485 -20.88 2.54 6.84
N ASN A 486 -20.27 2.94 5.71
CA ASN A 486 -21.00 3.69 4.68
C ASN A 486 -21.96 2.76 3.94
N GLN A 487 -23.11 3.31 3.54
CA GLN A 487 -24.23 2.53 3.03
C GLN A 487 -24.75 3.07 1.71
N THR A 488 -25.01 2.15 0.78
CA THR A 488 -25.76 2.43 -0.45
C THR A 488 -27.01 1.56 -0.52
N LEU A 489 -28.09 2.17 -1.00
CA LEU A 489 -29.36 1.51 -1.24
C LEU A 489 -29.73 1.68 -2.72
N LYS A 490 -30.05 0.57 -3.39
CA LYS A 490 -30.54 0.57 -4.78
C LYS A 490 -31.83 -0.22 -4.89
N GLN A 491 -32.78 0.33 -5.64
CA GLN A 491 -34.10 -0.24 -5.83
C GLN A 491 -34.44 -0.42 -7.30
N VAL A 492 -35.18 -1.49 -7.59
CA VAL A 492 -35.81 -1.76 -8.89
C VAL A 492 -37.22 -2.29 -8.66
N ASN A 493 -38.20 -1.80 -9.41
CA ASN A 493 -39.55 -2.35 -9.40
C ASN A 493 -39.74 -3.40 -10.49
N PHE A 494 -40.45 -4.48 -10.18
CA PHE A 494 -40.88 -5.50 -11.13
C PHE A 494 -42.34 -5.89 -10.86
N GLU A 495 -43.00 -6.49 -11.84
CA GLU A 495 -44.40 -6.90 -11.73
C GLU A 495 -44.53 -8.42 -11.80
N ILE A 496 -45.27 -9.00 -10.85
CA ILE A 496 -45.67 -10.41 -10.89
C ILE A 496 -47.06 -10.49 -11.52
N ILE A 497 -47.16 -11.23 -12.62
CA ILE A 497 -48.36 -11.33 -13.43
C ILE A 497 -48.83 -12.79 -13.56
N ALA A 498 -50.12 -12.99 -13.79
CA ALA A 498 -50.68 -14.30 -14.12
C ALA A 498 -51.06 -14.39 -15.60
N ASN A 499 -50.79 -15.53 -16.23
CA ASN A 499 -51.36 -15.91 -17.51
C ASN A 499 -51.96 -17.31 -17.42
N ILE A 500 -52.69 -17.74 -18.45
CA ILE A 500 -53.40 -19.03 -18.41
C ILE A 500 -52.44 -20.22 -18.16
N ASP A 501 -51.21 -20.15 -18.67
CA ASP A 501 -50.22 -21.21 -18.48
C ASP A 501 -49.60 -21.17 -17.08
N SER A 502 -49.30 -19.99 -16.54
CA SER A 502 -48.82 -19.86 -15.15
C SER A 502 -49.87 -20.33 -14.17
N THR A 503 -51.15 -19.98 -14.37
CA THR A 503 -52.25 -20.47 -13.52
C THR A 503 -52.40 -21.99 -13.57
N ILE A 504 -52.16 -22.62 -14.73
CA ILE A 504 -52.14 -24.08 -14.84
C ILE A 504 -50.95 -24.67 -14.05
N SER A 505 -49.78 -24.03 -14.09
CA SER A 505 -48.64 -24.41 -13.26
C SER A 505 -48.95 -24.26 -11.77
N ASP A 506 -49.57 -23.15 -11.37
CA ASP A 506 -49.96 -22.88 -10.00
C ASP A 506 -50.97 -23.92 -9.47
N ILE A 507 -51.87 -24.41 -10.33
CA ILE A 507 -52.76 -25.55 -9.98
C ILE A 507 -51.96 -26.83 -9.71
N ASN A 508 -50.86 -27.07 -10.43
CA ASN A 508 -50.01 -28.21 -10.14
C ASN A 508 -49.26 -28.00 -8.83
N GLU A 509 -48.73 -26.80 -8.59
CA GLU A 509 -48.00 -26.44 -7.38
C GLU A 509 -48.86 -26.57 -6.11
N ILE A 510 -50.07 -26.00 -6.10
CA ILE A 510 -50.99 -26.16 -4.95
C ILE A 510 -51.37 -27.64 -4.72
N TYR A 511 -51.38 -28.47 -5.76
CA TYR A 511 -51.64 -29.90 -5.61
C TYR A 511 -50.43 -30.64 -5.01
N GLU A 512 -49.24 -30.31 -5.46
CA GLU A 512 -47.98 -30.88 -4.97
C GLU A 512 -47.72 -30.50 -3.50
N ARG A 513 -48.07 -29.25 -3.11
CA ARG A 513 -48.08 -28.79 -1.71
C ARG A 513 -49.22 -29.39 -0.87
N GLY A 514 -50.10 -30.21 -1.46
CA GLY A 514 -51.25 -30.81 -0.78
C GLY A 514 -52.37 -29.83 -0.41
N TRP A 515 -52.30 -28.59 -0.89
CA TRP A 515 -53.34 -27.58 -0.67
C TRP A 515 -54.59 -27.87 -1.49
N LEU A 516 -54.44 -28.48 -2.66
CA LEU A 516 -55.48 -29.14 -3.43
C LEU A 516 -55.29 -30.66 -3.33
N THR A 517 -56.18 -31.37 -2.66
CA THR A 517 -56.01 -32.81 -2.38
C THR A 517 -56.67 -33.70 -3.44
N SER A 518 -57.68 -33.19 -4.14
CA SER A 518 -58.42 -33.96 -5.13
C SER A 518 -57.77 -33.94 -6.52
N LYS A 519 -57.33 -35.11 -6.98
CA LYS A 519 -56.87 -35.30 -8.37
C LYS A 519 -57.96 -34.96 -9.40
N ILE A 520 -59.23 -35.21 -9.07
CA ILE A 520 -60.36 -34.91 -9.96
C ILE A 520 -60.49 -33.39 -10.14
N TYR A 521 -60.49 -32.62 -9.04
CA TYR A 521 -60.59 -31.16 -9.14
C TYR A 521 -59.35 -30.54 -9.80
N LYS A 522 -58.14 -31.08 -9.58
CA LYS A 522 -56.92 -30.66 -10.30
C LYS A 522 -57.11 -30.73 -11.81
N GLU A 523 -57.48 -31.89 -12.35
CA GLU A 523 -57.61 -32.06 -13.79
C GLU A 523 -58.80 -31.27 -14.35
N LEU A 524 -59.92 -31.20 -13.63
CA LEU A 524 -61.06 -30.38 -14.04
C LEU A 524 -60.71 -28.89 -14.16
N LEU A 525 -60.00 -28.32 -13.18
CA LEU A 525 -59.57 -26.92 -13.24
C LEU A 525 -58.59 -26.69 -14.40
N LYS A 526 -57.60 -27.56 -14.57
CA LYS A 526 -56.64 -27.48 -15.69
C LYS A 526 -57.35 -27.54 -17.04
N ASP A 527 -58.31 -28.44 -17.20
CA ASP A 527 -59.05 -28.57 -18.46
C ASP A 527 -59.92 -27.34 -18.74
N ALA A 528 -60.51 -26.74 -17.69
CA ALA A 528 -61.24 -25.48 -17.82
C ALA A 528 -60.32 -24.32 -18.28
N PHE A 529 -59.10 -24.23 -17.74
CA PHE A 529 -58.10 -23.24 -18.19
C PHE A 529 -57.59 -23.53 -19.61
N LYS A 530 -57.39 -24.80 -20.00
CA LYS A 530 -57.05 -25.16 -21.39
C LYS A 530 -58.15 -24.73 -22.36
N LEU A 531 -59.43 -24.92 -21.99
CA LEU A 531 -60.56 -24.46 -22.79
C LEU A 531 -60.60 -22.93 -22.89
N LEU A 532 -60.36 -22.22 -21.77
CA LEU A 532 -60.22 -20.77 -21.76
C LEU A 532 -59.10 -20.31 -22.71
N LYS A 533 -57.94 -21.00 -22.70
CA LYS A 533 -56.81 -20.73 -23.61
C LYS A 533 -57.22 -20.85 -25.08
N ILE A 534 -57.98 -21.89 -25.42
CA ILE A 534 -58.48 -22.11 -26.79
C ILE A 534 -59.43 -20.97 -27.19
N GLN A 535 -60.35 -20.59 -26.31
CA GLN A 535 -61.29 -19.50 -26.56
C GLN A 535 -60.56 -18.15 -26.74
N ALA A 536 -59.65 -17.81 -25.83
CA ALA A 536 -58.85 -16.59 -25.93
C ALA A 536 -58.05 -16.55 -27.24
N LYS A 537 -57.39 -17.67 -27.60
CA LYS A 537 -56.62 -17.78 -28.85
C LYS A 537 -57.49 -17.60 -30.10
N TYR A 538 -58.72 -18.12 -30.08
CA TYR A 538 -59.68 -17.92 -31.18
C TYR A 538 -59.99 -16.43 -31.39
N PHE A 539 -60.34 -15.71 -30.32
CA PHE A 539 -60.64 -14.27 -30.42
C PHE A 539 -59.43 -13.46 -30.86
N THR A 540 -58.26 -13.70 -30.29
CA THR A 540 -57.02 -13.03 -30.70
C THR A 540 -56.72 -13.24 -32.18
N LYS A 541 -56.97 -14.45 -32.71
CA LYS A 541 -56.76 -14.75 -34.14
C LYS A 541 -57.76 -14.01 -35.03
N GLU A 542 -59.05 -14.00 -34.67
CA GLU A 542 -60.09 -13.30 -35.43
C GLU A 542 -59.90 -11.77 -35.43
N GLN A 543 -59.46 -11.20 -34.30
CA GLN A 543 -59.15 -9.78 -34.20
C GLN A 543 -57.95 -9.42 -35.09
N ARG A 544 -56.83 -10.16 -35.00
CA ARG A 544 -55.66 -9.95 -35.87
C ARG A 544 -56.00 -10.09 -37.35
N LEU A 545 -56.88 -11.02 -37.71
CA LEU A 545 -57.34 -11.17 -39.09
C LEU A 545 -58.13 -9.93 -39.53
N THR A 546 -59.03 -9.43 -38.68
CA THR A 546 -59.84 -8.24 -38.95
C THR A 546 -58.98 -6.98 -39.06
N GLU A 547 -57.99 -6.80 -38.18
CA GLU A 547 -57.01 -5.70 -38.25
C GLU A 547 -56.14 -5.76 -39.52
N ARG A 548 -55.72 -6.96 -39.93
CA ARG A 548 -55.01 -7.16 -41.21
C ARG A 548 -55.89 -6.81 -42.40
N LEU A 549 -57.19 -7.13 -42.37
CA LEU A 549 -58.13 -6.74 -43.41
C LEU A 549 -58.27 -5.22 -43.48
N ILE A 550 -58.41 -4.53 -42.34
CA ILE A 550 -58.43 -3.05 -42.28
C ILE A 550 -57.19 -2.46 -42.96
N LYS A 551 -56.00 -2.93 -42.59
CA LYS A 551 -54.73 -2.45 -43.16
C LYS A 551 -54.64 -2.73 -44.67
N LYS A 552 -54.99 -3.94 -45.11
CA LYS A 552 -54.97 -4.32 -46.54
C LYS A 552 -55.95 -3.51 -47.38
N THR A 553 -57.18 -3.31 -46.89
CA THR A 553 -58.20 -2.53 -47.59
C THR A 553 -57.80 -1.07 -47.73
N GLY A 554 -57.17 -0.47 -46.70
CA GLY A 554 -56.64 0.91 -46.81
C GLY A 554 -55.57 1.06 -47.89
N ALA A 555 -54.71 0.04 -48.04
CA ALA A 555 -53.60 0.01 -48.99
C ALA A 555 -53.98 -0.48 -50.40
N ASP A 556 -55.22 -0.93 -50.64
CA ASP A 556 -55.63 -1.52 -51.91
C ASP A 556 -55.82 -0.45 -52.99
N SER A 557 -54.97 -0.44 -54.02
CA SER A 557 -55.04 0.52 -55.13
C SER A 557 -56.21 0.29 -56.10
N LYS A 558 -56.92 -0.84 -55.98
CA LYS A 558 -58.07 -1.18 -56.84
C LYS A 558 -59.41 -0.66 -56.31
N LEU A 559 -59.45 -0.15 -55.07
CA LEU A 559 -60.67 0.37 -54.44
C LEU A 559 -60.70 1.90 -54.47
N THR A 560 -61.86 2.47 -54.77
CA THR A 560 -62.09 3.92 -54.60
C THR A 560 -62.14 4.28 -53.10
N ASP A 561 -61.85 5.54 -52.77
CA ASP A 561 -61.84 6.00 -51.37
C ASP A 561 -63.18 5.76 -50.65
N LYS A 562 -64.30 5.95 -51.36
CA LYS A 562 -65.64 5.67 -50.83
C LYS A 562 -65.85 4.17 -50.54
N GLN A 563 -65.30 3.29 -51.37
CA GLN A 563 -65.36 1.84 -51.14
C GLN A 563 -64.47 1.44 -49.97
N LYS A 564 -63.26 2.00 -49.86
CA LYS A 564 -62.34 1.77 -48.74
C LYS A 564 -62.98 2.18 -47.42
N GLN A 565 -63.53 3.39 -47.35
CA GLN A 565 -64.14 3.93 -46.14
C GLN A 565 -65.28 3.03 -45.64
N LYS A 566 -66.17 2.60 -46.54
CA LYS A 566 -67.29 1.71 -46.19
C LYS A 566 -66.84 0.33 -45.67
N LEU A 567 -65.85 -0.28 -46.31
CA LEU A 567 -65.32 -1.60 -45.90
C LEU A 567 -64.56 -1.51 -44.57
N ILE A 568 -63.74 -0.48 -44.39
CA ILE A 568 -62.99 -0.24 -43.15
C ILE A 568 -63.96 0.01 -41.99
N GLU A 569 -65.02 0.79 -42.19
CA GLU A 569 -66.07 1.00 -41.18
C GLU A 569 -66.76 -0.32 -40.78
N GLN A 570 -67.10 -1.18 -41.75
CA GLN A 570 -67.64 -2.51 -41.48
C GLN A 570 -66.67 -3.39 -40.67
N TYR A 571 -65.37 -3.36 -40.98
CA TYR A 571 -64.36 -4.11 -40.23
C TYR A 571 -64.13 -3.55 -38.82
N HIS A 572 -64.17 -2.22 -38.62
CA HIS A 572 -64.14 -1.64 -37.29
C HIS A 572 -65.34 -2.06 -36.45
N LYS A 573 -66.55 -2.06 -37.03
CA LYS A 573 -67.75 -2.58 -36.35
C LYS A 573 -67.59 -4.05 -35.96
N LYS A 574 -67.12 -4.89 -36.90
CA LYS A 574 -66.83 -6.31 -36.62
C LYS A 574 -65.79 -6.47 -35.52
N LEU A 575 -64.73 -5.67 -35.52
CA LEU A 575 -63.69 -5.71 -34.49
C LEU A 575 -64.24 -5.33 -33.11
N ALA A 576 -65.09 -4.30 -33.02
CA ALA A 576 -65.75 -3.92 -31.78
C ALA A 576 -66.69 -5.01 -31.26
N GLU A 577 -67.50 -5.63 -32.14
CA GLU A 577 -68.36 -6.77 -31.78
C GLU A 577 -67.54 -7.99 -31.33
N LEU A 578 -66.40 -8.26 -31.96
CA LEU A 578 -65.48 -9.33 -31.56
C LEU A 578 -64.90 -9.08 -30.17
N LYS A 579 -64.50 -7.84 -29.86
CA LYS A 579 -64.01 -7.46 -28.52
C LYS A 579 -65.10 -7.63 -27.45
N GLN A 580 -66.33 -7.19 -27.71
CA GLN A 580 -67.44 -7.39 -26.78
C GLN A 580 -67.78 -8.87 -26.57
N LYS A 581 -67.79 -9.68 -27.65
CA LYS A 581 -68.01 -11.13 -27.56
C LYS A 581 -66.89 -11.82 -26.80
N GLN A 582 -65.62 -11.43 -27.00
CA GLN A 582 -64.49 -11.96 -26.25
C GLN A 582 -64.70 -11.78 -24.75
N VAL A 583 -64.92 -10.53 -24.30
CA VAL A 583 -65.13 -10.22 -22.87
C VAL A 583 -66.27 -11.07 -22.29
N LYS A 584 -67.40 -11.19 -23.00
CA LYS A 584 -68.54 -11.99 -22.54
C LYS A 584 -68.22 -13.49 -22.41
N VAL A 585 -67.51 -14.06 -23.40
CA VAL A 585 -67.17 -15.49 -23.40
C VAL A 585 -66.12 -15.81 -22.34
N ILE A 586 -65.08 -14.98 -22.23
CA ILE A 586 -64.01 -15.12 -21.25
C ILE A 586 -64.57 -15.02 -19.83
N ASN A 587 -65.39 -13.99 -19.53
CA ASN A 587 -66.01 -13.85 -18.22
C ASN A 587 -66.88 -15.05 -17.85
N LYS A 588 -67.69 -15.56 -18.79
CA LYS A 588 -68.51 -16.76 -18.56
C LYS A 588 -67.66 -17.99 -18.22
N SER A 589 -66.52 -18.15 -18.88
CA SER A 589 -65.58 -19.25 -18.61
C SER A 589 -64.90 -19.08 -17.25
N LEU A 590 -64.45 -17.87 -16.91
CA LEU A 590 -63.88 -17.57 -15.59
C LEU A 590 -64.92 -17.76 -14.46
N ASP A 591 -66.19 -17.37 -14.65
CA ASP A 591 -67.27 -17.62 -13.68
C ASP A 591 -67.57 -19.12 -13.50
N LEU A 592 -67.37 -19.93 -14.54
CA LEU A 592 -67.45 -21.39 -14.41
C LEU A 592 -66.29 -21.93 -13.56
N ILE A 593 -65.07 -21.44 -13.80
CA ILE A 593 -63.87 -21.82 -13.04
C ILE A 593 -64.04 -21.44 -11.56
N ILE A 594 -64.52 -20.23 -11.25
CA ILE A 594 -64.78 -19.81 -9.86
C ILE A 594 -65.77 -20.77 -9.18
N ARG A 595 -66.88 -21.12 -9.84
CA ARG A 595 -67.85 -22.09 -9.29
C ARG A 595 -67.25 -23.47 -9.06
N MET A 596 -66.28 -23.89 -9.88
CA MET A 596 -65.56 -25.15 -9.67
C MET A 596 -64.63 -25.06 -8.46
N LEU A 597 -63.95 -23.91 -8.30
CA LEU A 597 -63.08 -23.61 -7.18
C LEU A 597 -63.86 -23.55 -5.85
N ASP A 598 -65.02 -22.87 -5.84
CA ASP A 598 -65.94 -22.81 -4.69
C ASP A 598 -66.41 -24.21 -4.27
N ARG A 599 -66.81 -25.06 -5.23
CA ARG A 599 -67.20 -26.44 -4.96
C ARG A 599 -66.06 -27.31 -4.45
N ALA A 600 -64.82 -27.01 -4.83
CA ALA A 600 -63.65 -27.70 -4.28
C ALA A 600 -63.46 -27.29 -2.81
N LYS A 601 -63.63 -26.00 -2.50
CA LYS A 601 -63.53 -25.45 -1.15
C LYS A 601 -64.63 -25.99 -0.23
N ASP A 602 -65.88 -25.97 -0.67
CA ASP A 602 -67.04 -26.48 0.09
C ASP A 602 -66.90 -27.97 0.46
N LYS A 603 -66.19 -28.74 -0.37
CA LYS A 603 -65.92 -30.16 -0.14
C LYS A 603 -64.60 -30.42 0.60
N ASN A 604 -63.96 -29.37 1.14
CA ASN A 604 -62.65 -29.43 1.80
C ASN A 604 -61.57 -30.10 0.94
N GLN A 605 -61.67 -29.95 -0.40
CA GLN A 605 -60.69 -30.50 -1.35
C GLN A 605 -59.59 -29.49 -1.68
N ILE A 606 -59.80 -28.21 -1.36
CA ILE A 606 -58.79 -27.16 -1.45
C ILE A 606 -58.81 -26.34 -0.14
N ASN A 607 -57.63 -26.05 0.41
CA ASN A 607 -57.51 -25.18 1.58
C ASN A 607 -57.63 -23.69 1.19
N ARG A 608 -57.61 -22.81 2.19
CA ARG A 608 -57.75 -21.36 1.96
C ARG A 608 -56.62 -20.78 1.10
N GLN A 609 -55.36 -21.17 1.35
CA GLN A 609 -54.20 -20.65 0.63
C GLN A 609 -54.26 -20.98 -0.86
N GLY A 610 -54.50 -22.25 -1.21
CA GLY A 610 -54.62 -22.66 -2.61
C GLY A 610 -55.83 -22.04 -3.32
N TYR A 611 -56.94 -21.85 -2.60
CA TYR A 611 -58.12 -21.16 -3.13
C TYR A 611 -57.81 -19.69 -3.46
N ASP A 612 -57.19 -18.96 -2.53
CA ASP A 612 -56.91 -17.54 -2.67
C ASP A 612 -55.93 -17.26 -3.83
N ILE A 613 -54.93 -18.13 -4.05
CA ILE A 613 -53.99 -18.05 -5.19
C ILE A 613 -54.74 -18.17 -6.52
N ILE A 614 -55.49 -19.25 -6.74
CA ILE A 614 -56.19 -19.45 -8.03
C ILE A 614 -57.26 -18.38 -8.26
N LEU A 615 -57.89 -17.89 -7.20
CA LEU A 615 -58.84 -16.79 -7.31
C LEU A 615 -58.15 -15.47 -7.71
N SER A 616 -56.97 -15.18 -7.16
CA SER A 616 -56.15 -14.02 -7.54
C SER A 616 -55.80 -14.07 -9.03
N ASP A 617 -55.33 -15.22 -9.51
CA ASP A 617 -55.04 -15.50 -10.91
C ASP A 617 -56.26 -15.29 -11.81
N VAL A 618 -57.41 -15.84 -11.44
CA VAL A 618 -58.66 -15.67 -12.19
C VAL A 618 -59.05 -14.19 -12.29
N ASN A 619 -58.90 -13.43 -11.19
CA ASN A 619 -59.19 -12.00 -11.17
C ASN A 619 -58.20 -11.20 -12.02
N TYR A 620 -56.93 -11.58 -12.03
CA TYR A 620 -55.92 -10.99 -12.89
C TYR A 620 -56.23 -11.27 -14.37
N LEU A 621 -56.50 -12.52 -14.73
CA LEU A 621 -56.89 -12.93 -16.08
C LEU A 621 -58.17 -12.21 -16.55
N ARG A 622 -59.15 -12.01 -15.67
CA ARG A 622 -60.38 -11.27 -15.97
C ARG A 622 -60.12 -9.84 -16.42
N LYS A 623 -59.11 -9.19 -15.85
CA LYS A 623 -58.73 -7.81 -16.18
C LYS A 623 -57.87 -7.72 -17.45
N ASN A 624 -57.11 -8.78 -17.75
CA ASN A 624 -56.02 -8.76 -18.73
C ASN A 624 -56.24 -9.62 -20.00
N LEU A 625 -57.33 -10.41 -20.07
CA LEU A 625 -57.76 -11.18 -21.26
C LEU A 625 -58.98 -10.55 -21.95
#